data_AF-A0A165WG85-F1
#
_entry.id   AF-A0A165WG85-F1
#
_cell.length_a   1.000
_cell.length_b   1.000
_cell.length_c   1.000
_cell.angle_alpha   90.00
_cell.angle_beta   90.00
_cell.angle_gamma   90.00
#
_symmetry.space_group_name_H-M   'P 1'
#
loop_
_entity.id
_entity.type
_entity.pdbx_description
1 polymer ?
#
loop_
_entity_poly.entity_id
_entity_poly.type
_entity_poly.pdbx_seq_one_letter_code
_entity_poly.pdbx_strand_id
1 'polypeptide(L)'
;MASLLTLSYAASSLCFILVTTSTSNSGEGNPWSSTCIFGAPFIILGVVILLQAAIATYSIVGVKVLTWSSSPFDTAVALLRNGLIIRRSGRSMHTVVDAGDDAIAPPRKRQPSAWQSHPAARKVVVFLWLLSFACAVWGGTSWALWKKDVRNGSVLGYKATPGSWDLAPNNRSSELIYDYGVDLSAGFSSWPIVLTLFAVSQGALTFGLHCAELNVNILRDELYWRHAATPSGLVMSRNPFTTVLGSWPNLALLVAKPFLREFQAICVFLLLNMCLDRLVIRMFNDHGWRS
;
A
#
# COMPACT_ATOMS: atom_id res chain seq x y z
N MET A 1 2.26 4.27 13.28
CA MET A 1 2.16 5.01 12.00
C MET A 1 1.62 4.15 10.85
N ALA A 2 2.24 3.00 10.52
CA ALA A 2 1.80 2.16 9.39
C ALA A 2 0.35 1.65 9.49
N SER A 3 -0.11 1.28 10.69
CA SER A 3 -1.50 0.89 10.95
C SER A 3 -2.49 2.03 10.67
N LEU A 4 -2.16 3.24 11.13
CA LEU A 4 -2.94 4.44 10.86
C LEU A 4 -2.98 4.76 9.37
N LEU A 5 -1.85 4.64 8.66
CA LEU A 5 -1.82 4.84 7.21
C LEU A 5 -2.76 3.87 6.48
N THR A 6 -2.67 2.60 6.84
CA THR A 6 -3.55 1.55 6.30
C THR A 6 -5.02 1.88 6.55
N LEU A 7 -5.37 2.30 7.77
CA LEU A 7 -6.74 2.65 8.11
C LEU A 7 -7.23 3.91 7.37
N SER A 8 -6.38 4.92 7.18
CA SER A 8 -6.74 6.10 6.38
C SER A 8 -7.00 5.74 4.92
N TYR A 9 -6.22 4.84 4.33
CA TYR A 9 -6.47 4.40 2.96
C TYR A 9 -7.77 3.60 2.87
N ALA A 10 -8.06 2.73 3.85
CA ALA A 10 -9.24 1.89 3.83
C ALA A 10 -10.51 2.74 3.99
N ALA A 11 -10.45 3.72 4.90
CA ALA A 11 -11.51 4.69 5.11
C ALA A 11 -11.73 5.57 3.86
N SER A 12 -10.65 6.09 3.25
CA SER A 12 -10.73 6.93 2.04
C SER A 12 -11.39 6.20 0.87
N SER A 13 -11.15 4.89 0.70
CA SER A 13 -11.79 4.08 -0.34
C SER A 13 -13.30 3.93 -0.14
N LEU A 14 -13.83 4.18 1.06
CA LEU A 14 -15.25 4.07 1.38
C LEU A 14 -15.95 5.41 1.57
N CYS A 15 -15.24 6.53 1.47
CA CYS A 15 -15.82 7.87 1.66
C CYS A 15 -16.81 8.23 0.55
N PHE A 16 -16.58 7.77 -0.68
CA PHE A 16 -17.42 8.08 -1.84
C PHE A 16 -18.19 6.84 -2.25
N ILE A 17 -19.51 6.93 -2.17
CA ILE A 17 -20.42 5.89 -2.65
C ILE A 17 -21.25 6.52 -3.77
N LEU A 18 -21.22 5.88 -4.94
CA LEU A 18 -22.09 6.27 -6.04
C LEU A 18 -23.50 5.73 -5.76
N VAL A 19 -24.47 6.62 -5.61
CA VAL A 19 -25.88 6.28 -5.45
C VAL A 19 -26.59 6.57 -6.75
N THR A 20 -27.27 5.56 -7.27
CA THR A 20 -28.16 5.69 -8.43
C THR A 20 -29.58 5.48 -7.93
N THR A 21 -30.44 6.47 -8.13
CA THR A 21 -31.85 6.34 -7.74
C THR A 21 -32.60 5.68 -8.89
N SER A 22 -33.29 4.58 -8.59
CA SER A 22 -34.18 3.95 -9.56
C SER A 22 -35.42 4.81 -9.75
N THR A 23 -35.84 4.91 -11.00
CA THR A 23 -36.91 5.74 -11.57
C THR A 23 -38.14 5.92 -10.67
N SER A 24 -38.60 7.18 -10.57
CA SER A 24 -39.93 7.56 -10.07
C SER A 24 -41.05 6.79 -10.79
N ASN A 25 -42.13 6.45 -10.05
CA ASN A 25 -43.36 5.82 -10.56
C ASN A 25 -44.04 6.58 -11.74
N SER A 26 -43.56 7.77 -12.08
CA SER A 26 -44.08 8.60 -13.17
C SER A 26 -43.61 8.21 -14.58
N GLY A 27 -42.78 7.16 -14.74
CA GLY A 27 -42.38 6.64 -16.06
C GLY A 27 -41.39 7.51 -16.86
N GLU A 28 -41.23 8.78 -16.50
CA GLU A 28 -40.17 9.68 -16.97
C GLU A 28 -39.05 9.74 -15.93
N GLY A 29 -38.18 8.74 -15.94
CA GLY A 29 -37.02 8.69 -15.05
C GLY A 29 -35.73 8.76 -15.86
N ASN A 30 -35.19 9.96 -16.04
CA ASN A 30 -33.77 10.06 -16.36
C ASN A 30 -32.99 9.58 -15.13
N PRO A 31 -32.11 8.57 -15.25
CA PRO A 31 -31.27 8.15 -14.14
C PRO A 31 -30.32 9.30 -13.81
N TRP A 32 -30.39 9.84 -12.59
CA TRP A 32 -29.40 10.77 -12.10
C TRP A 32 -28.44 10.00 -11.18
N SER A 33 -27.16 10.00 -11.53
CA SER A 33 -26.10 9.52 -10.65
C SER A 33 -25.73 10.61 -9.65
N SER A 34 -25.86 10.35 -8.36
CA SER A 34 -25.41 11.27 -7.31
C SER A 34 -24.31 10.61 -6.47
N THR A 35 -23.23 11.34 -6.25
CA THR A 35 -22.16 10.88 -5.35
C THR A 35 -22.49 11.30 -3.93
N CYS A 36 -22.70 10.33 -3.04
CA CYS A 36 -22.94 10.59 -1.63
C CYS A 36 -21.67 10.38 -0.82
N ILE A 37 -21.51 11.20 0.24
CA ILE A 37 -20.40 11.06 1.19
C ILE A 37 -20.86 10.15 2.32
N PHE A 38 -20.12 9.07 2.55
CA PHE A 38 -20.40 8.18 3.67
C PHE A 38 -19.74 8.69 4.95
N GLY A 39 -20.56 9.12 5.90
CA GLY A 39 -20.10 9.83 7.10
C GLY A 39 -19.18 9.01 8.01
N ALA A 40 -19.45 7.72 8.22
CA ALA A 40 -18.66 6.91 9.17
C ALA A 40 -17.19 6.74 8.74
N PRO A 41 -16.86 6.28 7.51
CA PRO A 41 -15.47 6.27 7.03
C PRO A 41 -14.84 7.66 6.99
N PHE A 42 -15.61 8.70 6.66
CA PHE A 42 -15.10 10.07 6.64
C PHE A 42 -14.65 10.56 8.03
N ILE A 43 -15.43 10.27 9.08
CA ILE A 43 -15.06 10.58 10.47
C ILE A 43 -13.81 9.79 10.87
N ILE A 44 -13.77 8.49 10.55
CA ILE A 44 -12.60 7.64 10.83
C ILE A 44 -11.35 8.22 10.15
N LEU A 45 -11.47 8.60 8.87
CA LEU A 45 -10.38 9.22 8.11
C LEU A 45 -9.88 10.49 8.80
N GLY A 46 -10.78 11.38 9.21
CA GLY A 46 -10.43 12.62 9.93
C GLY A 46 -9.67 12.36 11.23
N VAL A 47 -10.17 11.45 12.07
CA VAL A 47 -9.53 11.08 13.34
C VAL A 47 -8.14 10.48 13.11
N VAL A 48 -8.02 9.59 12.12
CA VAL A 48 -6.76 8.92 11.80
C VAL A 48 -5.72 9.90 11.28
N ILE A 49 -6.10 10.84 10.40
CA ILE A 49 -5.19 11.88 9.90
C ILE A 49 -4.74 12.79 11.05
N LEU A 50 -5.65 13.19 11.95
CA LEU A 50 -5.31 14.01 13.11
C LEU A 50 -4.30 13.29 14.02
N LEU A 51 -4.51 11.99 14.28
CA LEU A 51 -3.58 11.20 15.07
C LEU A 51 -2.21 11.03 14.37
N GLN A 52 -2.19 10.82 13.06
CA GLN A 52 -0.96 10.80 12.27
C GLN A 52 -0.19 12.12 12.37
N ALA A 53 -0.89 13.26 12.26
CA ALA A 53 -0.30 14.59 12.39
C ALA A 53 0.23 14.86 13.80
N ALA A 54 -0.49 14.41 14.84
CA ALA A 54 -0.04 14.51 16.22
C ALA A 54 1.23 13.70 16.47
N ILE A 55 1.28 12.45 16.00
CA ILE A 55 2.46 11.59 16.11
C ILE A 55 3.64 12.18 15.33
N ALA A 56 3.41 12.69 14.11
CA ALA A 56 4.44 13.32 13.31
C ALA A 56 5.01 14.57 14.00
N THR A 57 4.15 15.46 14.50
CA THR A 57 4.55 16.65 15.26
C THR A 57 5.34 16.26 16.50
N TYR A 58 4.86 15.29 17.27
CA TYR A 58 5.56 14.79 18.45
C TYR A 58 6.95 14.24 18.11
N SER A 59 7.08 13.50 17.00
CA SER A 59 8.37 12.94 16.57
C SER A 59 9.38 14.02 16.15
N ILE A 60 8.92 15.12 15.55
CA ILE A 60 9.78 16.25 15.14
C ILE A 60 10.22 17.05 16.36
N VAL A 61 9.33 17.27 17.32
CA VAL A 61 9.64 18.05 18.54
C VAL A 61 10.52 17.24 19.51
N GLY A 62 10.30 15.93 19.61
CA GLY A 62 11.00 15.07 20.56
C GLY A 62 12.41 14.65 20.16
N VAL A 63 12.77 14.73 18.88
CA VAL A 63 14.05 14.20 18.37
C VAL A 63 14.90 15.34 17.81
N LYS A 64 16.15 15.45 18.31
CA LYS A 64 17.15 16.34 17.72
C LYS A 64 17.60 15.76 16.37
N VAL A 65 16.95 16.16 15.29
CA VAL A 65 17.31 15.75 13.92
C VAL A 65 18.62 16.42 13.53
N LEU A 66 19.72 15.66 13.53
CA LEU A 66 21.05 16.15 13.17
C LEU A 66 21.24 16.29 11.65
N THR A 67 20.56 15.46 10.87
CA THR A 67 20.53 15.50 9.41
C THR A 67 19.22 14.91 8.90
N TRP A 68 18.73 15.45 7.78
CA TRP A 68 17.59 14.92 7.04
C TRP A 68 18.01 13.95 5.93
N SER A 69 19.31 13.71 5.78
CA SER A 69 19.82 12.76 4.79
C SER A 69 19.58 11.32 5.26
N SER A 70 19.02 10.51 4.38
CA SER A 70 18.91 9.06 4.58
C SER A 70 20.23 8.31 4.32
N SER A 71 21.31 9.04 4.00
CA SER A 71 22.64 8.44 3.81
C SER A 71 23.27 8.10 5.16
N PRO A 72 23.73 6.85 5.37
CA PRO A 72 24.44 6.48 6.59
C PRO A 72 25.74 7.27 6.75
N PHE A 73 26.39 7.65 5.65
CA PHE A 73 27.61 8.44 5.69
C PHE A 73 27.35 9.90 6.09
N ASP A 74 26.30 10.54 5.58
CA ASP A 74 25.95 11.90 5.99
C ASP A 74 25.55 11.95 7.46
N THR A 75 24.85 10.91 7.91
CA THR A 75 24.50 10.73 9.33
C THR A 75 25.74 10.56 10.19
N ALA A 76 26.69 9.70 9.77
CA ALA A 76 27.95 9.52 10.48
C ALA A 76 28.79 10.81 10.53
N VAL A 77 28.87 11.57 9.43
CA VAL A 77 29.58 12.86 9.39
C VAL A 77 28.90 13.88 10.29
N ALA A 78 27.57 13.96 10.28
CA ALA A 78 26.82 14.86 11.17
C ALA A 78 27.05 14.51 12.65
N LEU A 79 27.03 13.23 13.00
CA LEU A 79 27.31 12.75 14.36
C LEU A 79 28.75 13.05 14.79
N LEU A 80 29.72 12.86 13.89
CA LEU A 80 31.13 13.14 14.16
C LEU A 80 31.38 14.64 14.35
N ARG A 81 30.77 15.50 13.52
CA ARG A 81 30.87 16.97 13.66
C ARG A 81 30.25 17.50 14.94
N ASN A 82 29.19 16.86 15.43
CA ASN A 82 28.54 17.22 16.70
C ASN A 82 29.23 16.60 17.94
N GLY A 83 30.36 15.91 17.76
CA GLY A 83 31.10 15.29 18.86
C GLY A 83 30.39 14.11 19.52
N LEU A 84 29.34 13.58 18.91
CA LEU A 84 28.60 12.41 19.42
C LEU A 84 29.30 11.09 19.08
N ILE A 85 30.17 11.10 18.07
CA ILE A 85 31.02 9.96 17.70
C ILE A 85 32.47 10.44 17.61
N ILE A 86 33.38 9.72 18.29
CA ILE A 86 34.82 9.96 18.23
C ILE A 86 35.45 8.95 17.27
N ARG A 87 36.17 9.43 16.25
CA ARG A 87 36.94 8.56 15.36
C ARG A 87 38.09 7.93 16.14
N ARG A 88 38.14 6.59 16.20
CA ARG A 88 39.31 5.85 16.68
C ARG A 88 40.21 5.51 15.50
N SER A 89 41.39 6.11 15.43
CA SER A 89 42.37 5.79 14.41
C SER A 89 42.88 4.36 14.59
N GLY A 90 43.12 3.63 13.49
CA GLY A 90 43.60 2.24 13.52
C GLY A 90 42.55 1.17 13.81
N ARG A 91 41.26 1.53 13.88
CA ARG A 91 40.15 0.55 13.95
C ARG A 91 39.30 0.59 12.68
N SER A 92 38.95 -0.58 12.15
CA SER A 92 37.90 -0.72 11.14
C SER A 92 36.51 -0.61 11.78
N MET A 93 35.48 -0.33 10.98
CA MET A 93 34.09 -0.40 11.43
C MET A 93 33.76 -1.85 11.74
N HIS A 94 33.76 -2.19 13.03
CA HIS A 94 33.40 -3.52 13.52
C HIS A 94 31.89 -3.71 13.50
N THR A 95 31.44 -4.94 13.25
CA THR A 95 30.03 -5.24 13.47
C THR A 95 29.75 -5.27 14.97
N VAL A 96 28.51 -5.00 15.40
CA VAL A 96 28.14 -5.03 16.83
C VAL A 96 28.41 -6.39 17.46
N VAL A 97 28.43 -7.46 16.65
CA VAL A 97 28.74 -8.83 17.07
C VAL A 97 30.22 -9.01 17.43
N ASP A 98 31.10 -8.18 16.85
CA ASP A 98 32.56 -8.25 17.03
C ASP A 98 33.06 -7.25 18.09
N ALA A 99 32.18 -6.68 18.92
CA ALA A 99 32.48 -5.58 19.84
C ALA A 99 33.57 -5.89 20.90
N GLY A 100 33.99 -7.15 21.04
CA GLY A 100 35.05 -7.58 21.95
C GLY A 100 36.40 -7.88 21.30
N ASP A 101 36.50 -7.87 19.96
CA ASP A 101 37.75 -8.17 19.26
C ASP A 101 38.40 -6.88 18.74
N ASP A 102 39.48 -6.46 19.39
CA ASP A 102 40.22 -5.26 19.03
C ASP A 102 41.18 -5.49 17.85
N ALA A 103 41.29 -6.72 17.34
CA ALA A 103 42.12 -7.02 16.18
C ALA A 103 41.56 -6.35 14.92
N ILE A 104 42.47 -5.84 14.08
CA ILE A 104 42.12 -5.36 12.75
C ILE A 104 41.81 -6.60 11.90
N ALA A 105 40.52 -6.91 11.73
CA ALA A 105 40.11 -7.98 10.85
C ALA A 105 40.59 -7.67 9.42
N PRO A 106 41.32 -8.58 8.76
CA PRO A 106 41.75 -8.35 7.39
C PRO A 106 40.52 -8.21 6.48
N PRO A 107 40.55 -7.30 5.49
CA PRO A 107 39.43 -7.12 4.58
C PRO A 107 39.14 -8.44 3.88
N ARG A 108 37.88 -8.91 3.98
CA ARG A 108 37.46 -10.13 3.29
C ARG A 108 37.62 -9.93 1.78
N LYS A 109 38.29 -10.89 1.11
CA LYS A 109 38.45 -10.88 -0.35
C LYS A 109 37.12 -10.82 -1.12
N ARG A 110 36.04 -11.32 -0.53
CA ARG A 110 34.70 -11.30 -1.10
C ARG A 110 33.67 -11.00 -0.02
N GLN A 111 32.94 -9.91 -0.18
CA GLN A 111 31.81 -9.60 0.70
C GLN A 111 30.63 -10.50 0.32
N PRO A 112 30.00 -11.21 1.27
CA PRO A 112 28.79 -11.97 0.99
C PRO A 112 27.69 -11.02 0.54
N SER A 113 26.83 -11.47 -0.37
CA SER A 113 25.67 -10.67 -0.79
C SER A 113 24.72 -10.47 0.39
N ALA A 114 23.95 -9.37 0.38
CA ALA A 114 22.93 -9.10 1.39
C ALA A 114 21.96 -10.28 1.63
N TRP A 115 21.71 -11.07 0.58
CA TRP A 115 20.92 -12.30 0.64
C TRP A 115 21.52 -13.37 1.58
N GLN A 116 22.84 -13.53 1.57
CA GLN A 116 23.55 -14.51 2.39
C GLN A 116 23.80 -14.00 3.80
N SER A 117 23.99 -12.70 3.98
CA SER A 117 24.27 -12.11 5.29
C SER A 117 23.02 -11.90 6.15
N HIS A 118 21.87 -11.56 5.55
CA HIS A 118 20.67 -11.20 6.28
C HIS A 118 19.49 -12.15 6.01
N PRO A 119 19.19 -13.10 6.94
CA PRO A 119 18.04 -14.00 6.77
C PRO A 119 16.70 -13.26 6.71
N ALA A 120 16.63 -12.04 7.27
CA ALA A 120 15.46 -11.16 7.15
C ALA A 120 15.18 -10.77 5.70
N ALA A 121 16.19 -10.44 4.89
CA ALA A 121 16.02 -10.10 3.48
C ALA A 121 15.41 -11.27 2.69
N ARG A 122 15.87 -12.50 2.98
CA ARG A 122 15.31 -13.72 2.39
C ARG A 122 13.83 -13.90 2.75
N LYS A 123 13.45 -13.73 4.02
CA LYS A 123 12.05 -13.81 4.47
C LYS A 123 11.18 -12.78 3.74
N VAL A 124 11.68 -11.56 3.59
CA VAL A 124 10.97 -10.49 2.89
C VAL A 124 10.75 -10.84 1.41
N VAL A 125 11.77 -11.31 0.70
CA VAL A 125 11.61 -11.67 -0.72
C VAL A 125 10.64 -12.83 -0.89
N VAL A 126 10.70 -13.85 -0.03
CA VAL A 126 9.72 -14.95 -0.05
C VAL A 126 8.31 -14.41 0.20
N PHE A 127 8.13 -13.52 1.18
CA PHE A 127 6.85 -12.88 1.45
C PHE A 127 6.33 -12.06 0.25
N LEU A 128 7.19 -11.30 -0.43
CA LEU A 128 6.84 -10.54 -1.63
C LEU A 128 6.36 -11.44 -2.76
N TRP A 129 7.02 -12.59 -2.97
CA TRP A 129 6.59 -13.59 -3.93
C TRP A 129 5.22 -14.16 -3.57
N LEU A 130 5.02 -14.56 -2.32
CA LEU A 130 3.72 -15.07 -1.85
C LEU A 130 2.61 -14.04 -2.02
N LEU A 131 2.89 -12.77 -1.71
CA LEU A 131 1.95 -11.66 -1.90
C LEU A 131 1.62 -11.46 -3.38
N SER A 132 2.62 -11.54 -4.27
CA SER A 132 2.41 -11.46 -5.72
C SER A 132 1.51 -12.59 -6.23
N PHE A 133 1.75 -13.83 -5.78
CA PHE A 133 0.88 -14.97 -6.10
C PHE A 133 -0.53 -14.77 -5.56
N ALA A 134 -0.68 -14.29 -4.31
CA ALA A 134 -1.99 -14.00 -3.74
C ALA A 134 -2.75 -12.95 -4.56
N CYS A 135 -2.08 -11.87 -5.01
CA CYS A 135 -2.68 -10.87 -5.89
C CYS A 135 -3.07 -11.45 -7.26
N ALA A 136 -2.23 -12.31 -7.85
CA ALA A 136 -2.52 -12.95 -9.14
C ALA A 136 -3.72 -13.92 -9.05
N VAL A 137 -3.77 -14.75 -8.01
CA VAL A 137 -4.89 -15.66 -7.73
C VAL A 137 -6.17 -14.86 -7.50
N TRP A 138 -6.07 -13.77 -6.74
CA TRP A 138 -7.20 -12.87 -6.47
C TRP A 138 -7.74 -12.25 -7.76
N GLY A 139 -6.88 -11.58 -8.54
CA GLY A 139 -7.28 -10.94 -9.80
C GLY A 139 -7.83 -11.94 -10.82
N GLY A 140 -7.25 -13.15 -10.90
CA GLY A 140 -7.76 -14.24 -11.72
C GLY A 140 -9.15 -14.70 -11.29
N THR A 141 -9.41 -14.78 -9.99
CA THR A 141 -10.72 -15.14 -9.43
C THR A 141 -11.75 -14.04 -9.73
N SER A 142 -11.42 -12.77 -9.53
CA SER A 142 -12.28 -11.63 -9.89
C SER A 142 -12.66 -11.65 -11.37
N TRP A 143 -11.67 -11.85 -12.24
CA TRP A 143 -11.87 -11.93 -13.68
C TRP A 143 -12.74 -13.12 -14.11
N ALA A 144 -12.55 -14.29 -13.50
CA ALA A 144 -13.33 -15.47 -13.78
C ALA A 144 -14.80 -15.30 -13.36
N LEU A 145 -15.04 -14.72 -12.18
CA LEU A 145 -16.37 -14.37 -11.71
C LEU A 145 -17.03 -13.36 -12.66
N TRP A 146 -16.31 -12.29 -13.03
CA TRP A 146 -16.79 -11.27 -13.96
C TRP A 146 -17.23 -11.88 -15.30
N LYS A 147 -16.39 -12.71 -15.92
CA LYS A 147 -16.73 -13.39 -17.18
C LYS A 147 -17.95 -14.28 -17.06
N LYS A 148 -18.09 -15.00 -15.94
CA LYS A 148 -19.23 -15.92 -15.72
C LYS A 148 -20.54 -15.13 -15.65
N ASP A 149 -20.53 -14.01 -14.94
CA ASP A 149 -21.74 -13.24 -14.71
C ASP A 149 -22.13 -12.38 -15.93
N VAL A 150 -21.16 -11.82 -16.67
CA VAL A 150 -21.42 -11.15 -17.97
C VAL A 150 -21.99 -12.12 -19.00
N ARG A 151 -21.45 -13.34 -19.11
CA ARG A 151 -21.93 -14.33 -20.10
C ARG A 151 -23.36 -14.78 -19.85
N ASN A 152 -23.80 -14.77 -18.59
CA ASN A 152 -25.15 -15.18 -18.23
C ASN A 152 -26.18 -14.07 -18.48
N GLY A 153 -25.78 -12.90 -18.98
CA GLY A 153 -26.68 -11.77 -19.26
C GLY A 153 -27.32 -11.15 -18.01
N SER A 154 -27.01 -11.70 -16.83
CA SER A 154 -27.38 -11.14 -15.54
C SER A 154 -26.20 -11.32 -14.59
N VAL A 155 -25.66 -10.20 -14.12
CA VAL A 155 -24.97 -10.19 -12.84
C VAL A 155 -26.09 -10.04 -11.82
N LEU A 156 -26.44 -11.12 -11.13
CA LEU A 156 -27.33 -11.06 -9.96
C LEU A 156 -28.72 -10.40 -10.22
N GLY A 157 -29.33 -10.64 -11.40
CA GLY A 157 -30.63 -10.06 -11.75
C GLY A 157 -30.59 -8.68 -12.44
N TYR A 158 -29.41 -8.07 -12.58
CA TYR A 158 -29.22 -6.81 -13.29
C TYR A 158 -28.50 -7.05 -14.64
N LYS A 159 -28.92 -6.32 -15.69
CA LYS A 159 -28.30 -6.37 -17.03
C LYS A 159 -26.90 -5.74 -16.96
N ALA A 160 -25.88 -6.55 -16.71
CA ALA A 160 -24.50 -6.13 -16.92
C ALA A 160 -24.21 -6.08 -18.42
N THR A 161 -24.25 -4.90 -19.01
CA THR A 161 -23.69 -4.70 -20.34
C THR A 161 -22.17 -4.80 -20.26
N PRO A 162 -21.50 -5.46 -21.22
CA PRO A 162 -20.05 -5.46 -21.30
C PRO A 162 -19.59 -4.05 -21.64
N GLY A 163 -19.40 -3.21 -20.64
CA GLY A 163 -18.90 -1.87 -20.85
C GLY A 163 -17.39 -1.85 -21.05
N SER A 164 -16.94 -0.75 -21.63
CA SER A 164 -15.56 -0.48 -21.99
C SER A 164 -14.66 -0.43 -20.76
N TRP A 165 -13.43 -0.92 -20.92
CA TRP A 165 -12.34 -0.82 -19.93
C TRP A 165 -11.62 0.54 -20.00
N ASP A 166 -12.26 1.55 -20.56
CA ASP A 166 -11.64 2.86 -20.71
C ASP A 166 -11.45 3.52 -19.34
N LEU A 167 -10.24 4.05 -19.13
CA LEU A 167 -9.87 4.74 -17.90
C LEU A 167 -10.66 6.06 -17.73
N ALA A 168 -11.14 6.62 -18.85
CA ALA A 168 -11.97 7.81 -18.89
C ALA A 168 -13.45 7.41 -19.09
N PRO A 169 -14.37 8.02 -18.34
CA PRO A 169 -15.79 7.72 -18.47
C PRO A 169 -16.25 8.05 -19.90
N ASN A 170 -16.86 7.07 -20.55
CA ASN A 170 -17.52 7.22 -21.83
C ASN A 170 -18.90 6.55 -21.84
N ASN A 171 -19.61 6.70 -22.95
CA ASN A 171 -20.99 6.21 -23.12
C ASN A 171 -21.08 4.67 -23.13
N ARG A 172 -19.93 3.98 -23.10
CA ARG A 172 -19.81 2.54 -22.99
C ARG A 172 -19.24 2.10 -21.65
N SER A 173 -18.92 3.00 -20.72
CA SER A 173 -18.43 2.61 -19.39
C SER A 173 -19.42 1.65 -18.78
N SER A 174 -18.94 0.55 -18.21
CA SER A 174 -19.81 -0.28 -17.39
C SER A 174 -20.16 0.54 -16.16
N GLU A 175 -21.36 1.13 -16.12
CA GLU A 175 -21.91 1.57 -14.85
C GLU A 175 -22.32 0.30 -14.09
N LEU A 176 -21.48 -0.12 -13.15
CA LEU A 176 -21.91 -1.02 -12.10
C LEU A 176 -22.91 -0.25 -11.22
N ILE A 177 -24.17 -0.26 -11.63
CA ILE A 177 -25.30 0.21 -10.84
C ILE A 177 -25.53 -0.85 -9.75
N TYR A 178 -24.96 -0.62 -8.57
CA TYR A 178 -25.17 -1.47 -7.40
C TYR A 178 -26.17 -0.79 -6.45
N ASP A 179 -27.29 -1.45 -6.24
CA ASP A 179 -28.19 -1.16 -5.13
C ASP A 179 -27.62 -1.84 -3.88
N TYR A 180 -26.90 -1.10 -3.04
CA TYR A 180 -26.33 -1.64 -1.81
C TYR A 180 -27.39 -1.93 -0.74
N GLY A 181 -28.69 -1.85 -1.06
CA GLY A 181 -29.76 -1.91 -0.07
C GLY A 181 -29.53 -0.87 1.02
N VAL A 182 -29.03 0.32 0.64
CA VAL A 182 -28.76 1.39 1.60
C VAL A 182 -30.11 1.92 2.06
N ASP A 183 -30.54 1.42 3.21
CA ASP A 183 -31.61 2.07 3.93
C ASP A 183 -31.08 3.44 4.38
N LEU A 184 -31.70 4.53 3.91
CA LEU A 184 -31.31 5.88 4.32
C LEU A 184 -31.41 6.08 5.84
N SER A 185 -32.23 5.27 6.52
CA SER A 185 -32.41 5.32 7.97
C SER A 185 -31.44 4.44 8.75
N ALA A 186 -31.14 3.23 8.25
CA ALA A 186 -30.29 2.25 8.94
C ALA A 186 -28.84 2.19 8.43
N GLY A 187 -28.54 2.79 7.29
CA GLY A 187 -27.23 2.80 6.65
C GLY A 187 -26.80 1.44 6.10
N PHE A 188 -25.55 1.37 5.62
CA PHE A 188 -24.99 0.16 5.02
C PHE A 188 -24.51 -0.83 6.10
N SER A 189 -25.38 -1.70 6.63
CA SER A 189 -25.06 -2.59 7.77
C SER A 189 -23.75 -3.41 7.64
N SER A 190 -23.37 -3.81 6.42
CA SER A 190 -22.15 -4.58 6.16
C SER A 190 -20.87 -3.75 6.06
N TRP A 191 -20.94 -2.42 6.21
CA TRP A 191 -19.80 -1.51 6.07
C TRP A 191 -18.57 -1.86 6.93
N PRO A 192 -18.70 -2.36 8.18
CA PRO A 192 -17.51 -2.67 8.99
C PRO A 192 -16.72 -3.86 8.42
N ILE A 193 -17.41 -4.85 7.86
CA ILE A 193 -16.79 -6.01 7.21
C ILE A 193 -16.03 -5.56 5.97
N VAL A 194 -16.66 -4.71 5.17
CA VAL A 194 -16.05 -4.10 3.97
C VAL A 194 -14.80 -3.33 4.36
N LEU A 195 -14.90 -2.40 5.32
CA LEU A 195 -13.76 -1.63 5.81
C LEU A 195 -12.63 -2.53 6.33
N THR A 196 -12.96 -3.59 7.06
CA THR A 196 -11.97 -4.55 7.58
C THR A 196 -11.23 -5.24 6.44
N LEU A 197 -11.93 -5.70 5.41
CA LEU A 197 -11.32 -6.34 4.23
C LEU A 197 -10.42 -5.37 3.45
N PHE A 198 -10.85 -4.11 3.28
CA PHE A 198 -10.01 -3.06 2.71
C PHE A 198 -8.77 -2.80 3.57
N ALA A 199 -8.90 -2.71 4.89
CA ALA A 199 -7.78 -2.49 5.79
C ALA A 199 -6.77 -3.65 5.76
N VAL A 200 -7.23 -4.90 5.79
CA VAL A 200 -6.35 -6.08 5.72
C VAL A 200 -5.60 -6.12 4.38
N SER A 201 -6.31 -5.95 3.27
CA SER A 201 -5.73 -6.03 1.93
C SER A 201 -4.75 -4.89 1.66
N GLN A 202 -5.11 -3.64 1.99
CA GLN A 202 -4.21 -2.49 1.86
C GLN A 202 -3.04 -2.54 2.85
N GLY A 203 -3.24 -3.14 4.01
CA GLY A 203 -2.19 -3.36 5.01
C GLY A 203 -1.13 -4.32 4.48
N ALA A 204 -1.55 -5.45 3.91
CA ALA A 204 -0.64 -6.43 3.30
C ALA A 204 0.19 -5.81 2.17
N LEU A 205 -0.44 -5.02 1.29
CA LEU A 205 0.29 -4.28 0.24
C LEU A 205 1.27 -3.26 0.80
N THR A 206 0.82 -2.42 1.74
CA THR A 206 1.66 -1.36 2.32
C THR A 206 2.86 -1.97 3.02
N PHE A 207 2.67 -3.08 3.72
CA PHE A 207 3.75 -3.84 4.34
C PHE A 207 4.72 -4.41 3.30
N GLY A 208 4.21 -5.03 2.22
CA GLY A 208 5.04 -5.52 1.12
C GLY A 208 5.87 -4.41 0.45
N LEU A 209 5.25 -3.29 0.12
CA LEU A 209 5.94 -2.12 -0.46
C LEU A 209 7.01 -1.55 0.46
N HIS A 210 6.73 -1.47 1.76
CA HIS A 210 7.71 -0.99 2.74
C HIS A 210 8.89 -1.97 2.88
N CYS A 211 8.60 -3.26 2.87
CA CYS A 211 9.61 -4.31 2.85
C CYS A 211 10.49 -4.24 1.59
N ALA A 212 9.91 -3.99 0.42
CA ALA A 212 10.66 -3.80 -0.82
C ALA A 212 11.54 -2.54 -0.77
N GLU A 213 11.04 -1.43 -0.22
CA GLU A 213 11.80 -0.20 0.03
C GLU A 213 13.00 -0.44 0.94
N LEU A 214 12.84 -1.20 2.03
CA LEU A 214 13.97 -1.56 2.90
C LEU A 214 15.03 -2.35 2.15
N ASN A 215 14.65 -3.29 1.27
CA ASN A 215 15.63 -4.05 0.47
C ASN A 215 16.36 -3.15 -0.53
N VAL A 216 15.64 -2.23 -1.19
CA VAL A 216 16.28 -1.29 -2.12
C VAL A 216 17.24 -0.36 -1.38
N ASN A 217 16.89 0.09 -0.18
CA ASN A 217 17.79 0.88 0.67
C ASN A 217 19.05 0.09 1.05
N ILE A 218 18.92 -1.18 1.47
CA ILE A 218 20.07 -2.05 1.78
C ILE A 218 20.97 -2.22 0.55
N LEU A 219 20.40 -2.51 -0.62
CA LEU A 219 21.16 -2.68 -1.86
C LEU A 219 21.89 -1.40 -2.27
N ARG A 220 21.23 -0.25 -2.11
CA ARG A 220 21.82 1.06 -2.37
C ARG A 220 22.99 1.34 -1.43
N ASP A 221 22.81 1.08 -0.14
CA ASP A 221 23.85 1.29 0.86
C ASP A 221 25.05 0.35 0.60
N GLU A 222 24.80 -0.91 0.22
CA GLU A 222 25.84 -1.84 -0.20
C GLU A 222 26.63 -1.32 -1.41
N LEU A 223 25.95 -0.75 -2.40
CA LEU A 223 26.60 -0.12 -3.55
C LEU A 223 27.47 1.07 -3.15
N TYR A 224 27.00 1.93 -2.24
CA TYR A 224 27.81 3.04 -1.74
C TYR A 224 29.03 2.58 -0.96
N TRP A 225 28.89 1.53 -0.15
CA TRP A 225 30.02 0.92 0.56
C TRP A 225 31.06 0.36 -0.40
N ARG A 226 30.63 -0.31 -1.47
CA ARG A 226 31.53 -0.83 -2.51
C ARG A 226 32.24 0.30 -3.26
N HIS A 227 31.54 1.38 -3.57
CA HIS A 227 32.14 2.56 -4.21
C HIS A 227 33.09 3.31 -3.25
N ALA A 228 32.79 3.36 -1.96
CA ALA A 228 33.68 3.98 -0.98
C ALA A 228 35.00 3.19 -0.80
N ALA A 229 34.96 1.88 -1.06
CA ALA A 229 36.14 1.01 -0.98
C ALA A 229 37.03 1.06 -2.23
N THR A 230 36.63 1.71 -3.32
CA THR A 230 37.49 1.86 -4.50
C THR A 230 38.55 2.95 -4.27
N PRO A 231 39.69 2.94 -5.00
CA PRO A 231 40.72 3.96 -4.87
C PRO A 231 40.24 5.39 -5.13
N SER A 232 39.18 5.54 -5.94
CA SER A 232 38.53 6.83 -6.21
C SER A 232 37.78 7.41 -5.01
N GLY A 233 37.48 6.58 -4.00
CA GLY A 233 36.60 6.94 -2.89
C GLY A 233 35.16 7.22 -3.33
N LEU A 234 34.34 7.60 -2.35
CA LEU A 234 32.95 8.00 -2.58
C LEU A 234 32.87 9.53 -2.63
N VAL A 235 32.51 10.08 -3.79
CA VAL A 235 32.09 11.49 -3.88
C VAL A 235 30.67 11.56 -3.35
N MET A 236 30.48 12.18 -2.18
CA MET A 236 29.14 12.42 -1.63
C MET A 236 28.37 13.32 -2.59
N SER A 237 27.28 12.80 -3.17
CA SER A 237 26.34 13.63 -3.90
C SER A 237 25.74 14.66 -2.96
N ARG A 238 25.86 15.94 -3.33
CA ARG A 238 25.35 17.07 -2.53
C ARG A 238 23.82 17.17 -2.59
N ASN A 239 23.18 16.48 -3.54
CA ASN A 239 21.76 16.60 -3.84
C ASN A 239 21.01 15.28 -3.53
N PRO A 240 20.20 15.21 -2.46
CA PRO A 240 19.48 14.00 -2.08
C PRO A 240 18.48 13.55 -3.16
N PHE A 241 17.87 14.48 -3.90
CA PHE A 241 16.94 14.15 -4.99
C PHE A 241 17.58 13.38 -6.13
N THR A 242 18.78 13.77 -6.57
CA THR A 242 19.51 13.08 -7.64
C THR A 242 19.87 11.64 -7.24
N THR A 243 20.12 11.45 -5.95
CA THR A 243 20.48 10.17 -5.35
C THR A 243 19.27 9.22 -5.30
N VAL A 244 18.08 9.76 -5.03
CA VAL A 244 16.84 8.99 -4.99
C VAL A 244 16.34 8.67 -6.40
N LEU A 245 16.30 9.68 -7.29
CA LEU A 245 15.79 9.53 -8.66
C LEU A 245 16.77 8.84 -9.62
N GLY A 246 18.08 8.90 -9.33
CA GLY A 246 19.12 8.32 -10.18
C GLY A 246 19.19 6.79 -10.12
N SER A 247 18.58 6.17 -9.11
CA SER A 247 18.51 4.71 -9.01
C SER A 247 17.16 4.19 -9.51
N TRP A 248 17.18 3.43 -10.60
CA TRP A 248 15.99 2.82 -11.19
C TRP A 248 15.11 2.05 -10.19
N PRO A 249 15.64 1.29 -9.22
CA PRO A 249 14.81 0.61 -8.23
C PRO A 249 14.01 1.55 -7.31
N ASN A 250 14.59 2.69 -6.91
CA ASN A 250 13.87 3.68 -6.11
C ASN A 250 12.81 4.41 -6.93
N LEU A 251 13.12 4.73 -8.19
CA LEU A 251 12.13 5.33 -9.09
C LEU A 251 10.96 4.37 -9.33
N ALA A 252 11.26 3.10 -9.61
CA ALA A 252 10.25 2.06 -9.79
C ALA A 252 9.36 1.90 -8.55
N LEU A 253 9.95 1.91 -7.33
CA LEU A 253 9.18 1.87 -6.08
C LEU A 253 8.34 3.14 -5.86
N LEU A 254 8.87 4.31 -6.19
CA LEU A 254 8.17 5.59 -6.06
C LEU A 254 6.90 5.60 -6.92
N VAL A 255 6.98 5.04 -8.14
CA VAL A 255 5.85 4.92 -9.06
C VAL A 255 4.92 3.76 -8.69
N ALA A 256 5.47 2.63 -8.24
CA ALA A 256 4.69 1.44 -7.89
C ALA A 256 3.80 1.66 -6.65
N LYS A 257 4.25 2.46 -5.67
CA LYS A 257 3.50 2.75 -4.45
C LYS A 257 2.10 3.33 -4.70
N PRO A 258 1.93 4.45 -5.44
CA PRO A 258 0.61 4.98 -5.77
C PRO A 258 -0.15 4.04 -6.72
N PHE A 259 0.52 3.50 -7.74
CA PHE A 259 -0.15 2.69 -8.76
C PHE A 259 -0.77 1.40 -8.18
N LEU A 260 0.00 0.61 -7.44
CA LEU A 260 -0.49 -0.64 -6.84
C LEU A 260 -1.58 -0.40 -5.80
N ARG A 261 -1.52 0.74 -5.10
CA ARG A 261 -2.51 1.08 -4.08
C ARG A 261 -3.87 1.43 -4.70
N GLU A 262 -3.88 2.33 -5.69
CA GLU A 262 -5.12 2.72 -6.37
C GLU A 262 -5.72 1.54 -7.14
N PHE A 263 -4.89 0.78 -7.86
CA PHE A 263 -5.34 -0.37 -8.62
C PHE A 263 -5.95 -1.46 -7.72
N GLN A 264 -5.35 -1.70 -6.54
CA GLN A 264 -5.91 -2.67 -5.61
C GLN A 264 -7.19 -2.17 -4.93
N ALA A 265 -7.32 -0.89 -4.62
CA ALA A 265 -8.57 -0.34 -4.11
C ALA A 265 -9.72 -0.59 -5.11
N ILE A 266 -9.47 -0.37 -6.41
CA ILE A 266 -10.42 -0.68 -7.48
C ILE A 266 -10.73 -2.19 -7.54
N CYS A 267 -9.72 -3.06 -7.48
CA CYS A 267 -9.92 -4.52 -7.54
C CYS A 267 -10.70 -5.07 -6.33
N VAL A 268 -10.40 -4.60 -5.13
CA VAL A 268 -11.08 -5.01 -3.89
C VAL A 268 -12.52 -4.52 -3.88
N PHE A 269 -12.76 -3.28 -4.33
CA PHE A 269 -14.10 -2.73 -4.53
C PHE A 269 -14.93 -3.60 -5.49
N LEU A 270 -14.39 -3.94 -6.66
CA LEU A 270 -15.06 -4.78 -7.64
C LEU A 270 -15.45 -6.16 -7.07
N LEU A 271 -14.57 -6.82 -6.30
CA LEU A 271 -14.84 -8.18 -5.81
C LEU A 271 -15.71 -8.24 -4.56
N LEU A 272 -15.59 -7.29 -3.63
CA LEU A 272 -16.50 -7.19 -2.48
C LEU A 272 -17.95 -7.10 -2.96
N ASN A 273 -18.18 -6.36 -4.04
CA ASN A 273 -19.49 -6.26 -4.68
C ASN A 273 -19.98 -7.62 -5.23
N MET A 274 -19.09 -8.43 -5.83
CA MET A 274 -19.46 -9.78 -6.31
C MET A 274 -19.73 -10.79 -5.18
N CYS A 275 -19.02 -10.67 -4.04
CA CYS A 275 -19.11 -11.62 -2.94
C CYS A 275 -20.21 -11.30 -1.94
N LEU A 276 -20.37 -10.04 -1.54
CA LEU A 276 -21.40 -9.64 -0.57
C LEU A 276 -22.80 -9.97 -1.08
N ASP A 277 -23.06 -9.77 -2.36
CA ASP A 277 -24.39 -9.99 -2.91
C ASP A 277 -24.74 -11.48 -3.03
N ARG A 278 -23.75 -12.35 -3.35
CA ARG A 278 -23.94 -13.82 -3.27
C ARG A 278 -24.16 -14.31 -1.84
N LEU A 279 -23.56 -13.64 -0.85
CA LEU A 279 -23.70 -13.98 0.57
C LEU A 279 -25.04 -13.50 1.13
N VAL A 280 -25.46 -12.29 0.77
CA VAL A 280 -26.76 -11.70 1.14
C VAL A 280 -27.91 -12.47 0.48
N ILE A 281 -27.82 -12.79 -0.82
CA ILE A 281 -28.84 -13.59 -1.51
C ILE A 281 -28.91 -15.01 -0.94
N ARG A 282 -27.79 -15.65 -0.58
CA ARG A 282 -27.83 -16.95 0.11
C ARG A 282 -28.47 -16.85 1.48
N MET A 283 -28.12 -15.84 2.28
CA MET A 283 -28.72 -15.65 3.60
C MET A 283 -30.22 -15.34 3.53
N PHE A 284 -30.68 -14.59 2.54
CA PHE A 284 -32.12 -14.33 2.34
C PHE A 284 -32.88 -15.55 1.82
N ASN A 285 -32.26 -16.36 0.95
CA ASN A 285 -32.92 -17.55 0.39
C ASN A 285 -32.98 -18.71 1.41
N ASP A 286 -31.98 -18.82 2.30
CA ASP A 286 -31.96 -19.84 3.36
C ASP A 286 -32.90 -19.48 4.54
N HIS A 287 -33.30 -18.22 4.70
CA HIS A 287 -34.23 -17.77 5.74
C HIS A 287 -35.71 -17.78 5.34
N GLY A 288 -36.08 -18.30 4.17
CA GLY A 288 -37.44 -18.77 3.90
C GLY A 288 -38.56 -17.78 4.24
N TRP A 289 -38.42 -16.50 3.87
CA TRP A 289 -39.55 -15.58 3.87
C TRP A 289 -40.44 -15.90 2.66
N ARG A 290 -41.29 -16.91 2.83
CA ARG A 290 -42.53 -17.05 2.04
C ARG A 290 -43.52 -16.05 2.62
N SER A 291 -43.73 -14.95 1.91
CA SER A 291 -45.01 -14.23 1.92
C SER A 291 -45.73 -14.55 0.62
#